data_AF-A0A4P6L1T7-F1
#
_entry.id   AF-A0A4P6L1T7-F1
#
_cell.length_a   1.000
_cell.length_b   1.000
_cell.length_c   1.000
_cell.angle_alpha   90.00
_cell.angle_beta   90.00
_cell.angle_gamma   90.00
#
_symmetry.space_group_name_H-M   'P 1'
#
loop_
_entity.id
_entity.type
_entity.pdbx_description
1 polymer ?
#
loop_
_entity_poly.entity_id
_entity_poly.type
_entity_poly.pdbx_seq_one_letter_code
_entity_poly.pdbx_strand_id
1 'polypeptide(L)'
;MMRIITEVFKMPGGSMIPLLYAVMEDGQVDRAATDTLCEFVSHLFPPADKEFENLLAQVSAGKYFPANPLLADFGVNDVNAWLVAPHAKGGGLSISNENISDYSIDDGQPQEFSISEFRAVAECWKNFQKIIREKGAENILGERFETLIP
;
A
#
# COMPACT_ATOMS: atom_id res chain seq x y z
N MET A 1 -4.04 -11.44 10.03
CA MET A 1 -2.61 -11.31 10.29
C MET A 1 -1.82 -11.51 9.03
N MET A 2 -1.42 -10.39 8.42
CA MET A 2 -0.69 -10.32 7.16
C MET A 2 0.82 -10.19 7.45
N ARG A 3 1.66 -10.90 6.72
CA ARG A 3 3.12 -10.82 6.87
C ARG A 3 3.70 -9.94 5.78
N ILE A 4 4.33 -8.84 6.18
CA ILE A 4 4.94 -7.86 5.28
C ILE A 4 6.45 -8.04 5.27
N ILE A 5 7.02 -8.04 4.07
CA ILE A 5 8.45 -8.08 3.84
C ILE A 5 8.88 -6.76 3.18
N THR A 6 9.97 -6.19 3.69
CA THR A 6 10.73 -5.17 3.00
C THR A 6 12.17 -5.64 2.79
N GLU A 7 12.68 -5.48 1.57
CA GLU A 7 14.06 -5.84 1.23
C GLU A 7 14.61 -4.94 0.12
N VAL A 8 15.93 -4.89 -0.03
CA VAL A 8 16.57 -4.32 -1.21
C VAL A 8 16.88 -5.45 -2.17
N PHE A 9 16.39 -5.34 -3.40
CA PHE A 9 16.68 -6.27 -4.47
C PHE A 9 17.63 -5.65 -5.50
N LYS A 10 18.60 -6.43 -5.97
CA LYS A 10 19.51 -6.00 -7.04
C LYS A 10 19.03 -6.55 -8.38
N MET A 11 18.61 -5.66 -9.25
CA MET A 11 18.25 -5.97 -10.63
C MET A 11 19.46 -6.47 -11.42
N PRO A 12 19.28 -7.27 -12.49
CA PRO A 12 20.37 -7.73 -13.35
C PRO A 12 21.26 -6.59 -13.90
N GLY A 13 20.68 -5.41 -14.15
CA GLY A 13 21.40 -4.21 -14.59
C GLY A 13 22.21 -3.51 -13.49
N GLY A 14 22.22 -4.02 -12.26
CA GLY A 14 22.99 -3.48 -11.14
C GLY A 14 22.23 -2.48 -10.26
N SER A 15 21.09 -1.94 -10.73
CA SER A 15 20.23 -1.07 -9.95
C SER A 15 19.68 -1.79 -8.71
N MET A 16 19.66 -1.10 -7.58
CA MET A 16 19.08 -1.59 -6.33
C MET A 16 17.70 -0.95 -6.16
N ILE A 17 16.68 -1.78 -5.97
CA ILE A 17 15.30 -1.35 -5.78
C ILE A 17 14.80 -1.78 -4.40
N PRO A 18 14.23 -0.87 -3.60
CA PRO A 18 13.55 -1.26 -2.38
C PRO A 18 12.20 -1.89 -2.75
N LEU A 19 11.85 -2.99 -2.10
CA LEU A 19 10.61 -3.73 -2.30
C LEU A 19 9.78 -3.73 -1.01
N LEU A 20 8.46 -3.73 -1.19
CA LEU A 20 7.46 -3.91 -0.14
C LEU A 20 6.42 -4.91 -0.68
N TYR A 21 6.26 -6.04 -0.02
CA TYR A 21 5.30 -7.05 -0.45
C TYR A 21 4.75 -7.85 0.73
N ALA A 22 3.61 -8.48 0.53
CA ALA A 22 2.97 -9.37 1.49
C ALA A 22 3.23 -10.83 1.14
N VAL A 23 3.29 -11.69 2.15
CA VAL A 23 3.40 -13.14 1.99
C VAL A 23 2.35 -13.88 2.80
N MET A 24 1.86 -14.97 2.23
CA MET A 24 0.93 -15.91 2.86
C MET A 24 1.65 -16.80 3.88
N GLU A 25 0.90 -17.57 4.66
CA GLU A 25 1.45 -18.48 5.69
C GLU A 25 2.39 -19.54 5.11
N ASP A 26 2.16 -19.97 3.87
CA ASP A 26 2.99 -20.93 3.14
C ASP A 26 4.27 -20.32 2.55
N GLY A 27 4.47 -19.00 2.73
CA GLY A 27 5.63 -18.25 2.25
C GLY A 27 5.52 -17.79 0.80
N GLN A 28 4.43 -18.06 0.09
CA GLN A 28 4.20 -17.49 -1.24
C GLN A 28 3.80 -16.02 -1.14
N VAL A 29 4.07 -15.25 -2.19
CA VAL A 29 3.65 -13.85 -2.25
C VAL A 29 2.13 -13.77 -2.30
N ASP A 30 1.55 -13.00 -1.40
CA ASP A 30 0.14 -12.62 -1.46
C ASP A 30 0.01 -11.53 -2.53
N ARG A 31 -0.38 -11.93 -3.74
CA ARG A 31 -0.51 -11.03 -4.89
C ARG A 31 -1.59 -9.97 -4.65
N ALA A 32 -2.70 -10.32 -4.01
CA ALA A 32 -3.78 -9.39 -3.75
C ALA A 32 -3.31 -8.23 -2.89
N ALA A 33 -2.66 -8.50 -1.75
CA ALA A 33 -2.16 -7.45 -0.86
C ALA A 33 -0.89 -6.75 -1.41
N THR A 34 -0.03 -7.47 -2.12
CA THR A 34 1.19 -6.90 -2.71
C THR A 34 0.87 -5.92 -3.82
N ASP A 35 0.05 -6.34 -4.77
CA ASP A 35 -0.25 -5.59 -5.99
C ASP A 35 -1.31 -4.49 -5.76
N THR A 36 -1.88 -4.38 -4.56
CA THR A 36 -2.80 -3.29 -4.20
C THR A 36 -2.25 -2.47 -3.04
N LEU A 37 -2.42 -2.92 -1.79
CA LEU A 37 -2.05 -2.16 -0.60
C LEU A 37 -0.56 -1.81 -0.55
N CYS A 38 0.32 -2.80 -0.77
CA CYS A 38 1.76 -2.56 -0.72
C CYS A 38 2.20 -1.62 -1.85
N GLU A 39 1.70 -1.84 -3.06
CA GLU A 39 2.00 -0.97 -4.20
C GLU A 39 1.52 0.46 -3.97
N PHE A 40 0.27 0.63 -3.51
CA PHE A 40 -0.30 1.94 -3.14
C PHE A 40 0.58 2.66 -2.11
N VAL A 41 0.92 1.98 -1.01
CA VAL A 41 1.82 2.53 0.03
C VAL A 41 3.19 2.88 -0.54
N SER A 42 3.74 2.03 -1.41
CA SER A 42 5.06 2.25 -2.00
C SER A 42 5.11 3.47 -2.91
N HIS A 43 3.98 3.80 -3.55
CA HIS A 43 3.80 4.96 -4.42
C HIS A 43 3.47 6.26 -3.65
N LEU A 44 3.00 6.17 -2.41
CA LEU A 44 2.75 7.33 -1.55
C LEU A 44 4.06 7.97 -1.08
N PHE A 45 4.62 8.86 -1.91
CA PHE A 45 5.72 9.75 -1.55
C PHE A 45 5.21 11.16 -1.24
N PRO A 46 5.93 11.95 -0.41
CA PRO A 46 5.56 13.34 -0.17
C PRO A 46 5.41 14.14 -1.48
N PRO A 47 4.33 14.91 -1.63
CA PRO A 47 3.33 15.26 -0.61
C PRO A 47 2.10 14.33 -0.51
N ALA A 48 1.96 13.35 -1.41
CA ALA A 48 0.77 12.50 -1.54
C ALA A 48 0.46 11.71 -0.26
N ASP A 49 1.50 11.26 0.47
CA ASP A 49 1.35 10.57 1.75
C ASP A 49 0.58 11.42 2.78
N LYS A 50 0.90 12.71 2.87
CA LYS A 50 0.28 13.66 3.77
C LYS A 50 -1.14 14.01 3.33
N GLU A 51 -1.36 14.16 2.03
CA GLU A 51 -2.70 14.42 1.47
C GLU A 51 -3.65 13.26 1.78
N PHE A 52 -3.19 12.03 1.57
CA PHE A 52 -3.98 10.84 1.85
C PHE A 52 -4.25 10.67 3.36
N GLU A 53 -3.27 10.89 4.24
CA GLU A 53 -3.51 10.86 5.69
C GLU A 53 -4.51 11.94 6.16
N ASN A 54 -4.45 13.14 5.57
CA ASN A 54 -5.45 14.18 5.86
C ASN A 54 -6.85 13.75 5.41
N LEU A 55 -6.96 13.09 4.27
CA LEU A 55 -8.22 12.54 3.77
C LEU A 55 -8.76 11.46 4.72
N LEU A 56 -7.92 10.51 5.14
CA LEU A 56 -8.27 9.50 6.16
C LEU A 56 -8.77 10.13 7.47
N ALA A 57 -8.13 11.22 7.91
CA ALA A 57 -8.55 11.95 9.11
C ALA A 57 -9.93 12.61 8.93
N GLN A 58 -10.24 13.15 7.76
CA GLN A 58 -11.56 13.72 7.46
C GLN A 58 -12.65 12.64 7.41
N VAL A 59 -12.37 11.49 6.79
CA VAL A 59 -13.28 10.33 6.76
C VAL A 59 -13.55 9.84 8.18
N SER A 60 -12.50 9.63 8.98
CA SER A 60 -12.63 9.18 10.37
C SER A 60 -13.42 10.15 11.25
N ALA A 61 -13.37 11.46 10.94
CA ALA A 61 -14.13 12.49 11.64
C ALA A 61 -15.57 12.65 11.12
N GLY A 62 -16.00 11.89 10.09
CA GLY A 62 -17.30 12.03 9.45
C GLY A 62 -17.48 13.36 8.69
N LYS A 63 -16.37 13.99 8.29
CA LYS A 63 -16.36 15.31 7.62
C LYS A 63 -16.14 15.22 6.11
N TYR A 64 -15.73 14.06 5.62
CA TYR A 64 -15.50 13.84 4.20
C TYR A 64 -16.80 13.44 3.51
N PHE A 65 -17.07 14.08 2.38
CA PHE A 65 -18.14 13.70 1.45
C PHE A 65 -17.53 13.66 0.05
N PRO A 66 -17.61 12.51 -0.66
CA PRO A 66 -17.06 12.40 -2.00
C PRO A 66 -17.82 13.32 -2.95
N ALA A 67 -17.09 14.00 -3.85
CA ALA A 67 -17.72 14.82 -4.89
C ALA A 67 -18.53 13.95 -5.87
N ASN A 68 -18.02 12.75 -6.16
CA ASN A 68 -18.71 11.74 -6.95
C ASN A 68 -18.43 10.35 -6.34
N PRO A 69 -19.42 9.68 -5.72
CA PRO A 69 -19.24 8.35 -5.11
C PRO A 69 -18.80 7.23 -6.07
N LEU A 70 -18.88 7.45 -7.39
CA LEU A 70 -18.45 6.49 -8.41
C LEU A 70 -16.97 6.61 -8.79
N LEU A 71 -16.29 7.66 -8.32
CA LEU A 71 -14.86 7.87 -8.58
C LEU A 71 -14.06 7.57 -7.33
N ALA A 72 -12.79 7.21 -7.51
CA ALA A 72 -11.86 7.03 -6.41
C ALA A 72 -11.71 8.32 -5.60
N ASP A 73 -11.60 8.19 -4.28
CA ASP A 73 -11.38 9.31 -3.38
C ASP A 73 -9.92 9.79 -3.45
N PHE A 74 -9.01 8.89 -3.84
CA PHE A 74 -7.60 9.18 -4.07
C PHE A 74 -7.01 8.19 -5.09
N GLY A 75 -5.97 8.59 -5.83
CA GLY A 75 -5.27 7.68 -6.75
C GLY A 75 -3.82 8.10 -6.97
N VAL A 76 -2.94 7.11 -7.12
CA VAL A 76 -1.53 7.32 -7.45
C VAL A 76 -1.04 6.22 -8.37
N ASN A 77 -0.51 6.62 -9.54
CA ASN A 77 0.07 5.71 -10.54
C ASN A 77 -0.87 4.53 -10.89
N ASP A 78 -2.13 4.85 -11.19
CA ASP A 78 -3.21 3.90 -11.52
C ASP A 78 -3.58 2.90 -10.40
N VAL A 79 -3.14 3.18 -9.17
CA VAL A 79 -3.60 2.50 -7.95
C VAL A 79 -4.57 3.43 -7.23
N ASN A 80 -5.84 3.05 -7.19
CA ASN A 80 -6.95 3.89 -6.75
C ASN A 80 -7.51 3.43 -5.40
N ALA A 81 -7.94 4.38 -4.57
CA ALA A 81 -8.47 4.11 -3.24
C ALA A 81 -9.84 4.77 -3.04
N TRP A 82 -10.77 3.99 -2.50
CA TRP A 82 -12.07 4.42 -1.99
C TRP A 82 -12.10 4.26 -0.47
N LEU A 83 -12.71 5.21 0.22
CA LEU A 83 -12.75 5.33 1.67
C LEU A 83 -14.19 5.40 2.20
N VAL A 84 -15.17 5.50 1.30
CA VAL A 84 -16.60 5.58 1.61
C VAL A 84 -17.42 4.63 0.75
N ALA A 85 -18.68 4.43 1.15
CA ALA A 85 -19.65 3.64 0.41
C ALA A 85 -19.92 4.25 -1.00
N PRO A 86 -20.23 3.42 -2.01
CA PRO A 86 -20.53 1.98 -1.90
C PRO A 86 -19.30 1.07 -1.97
N HIS A 87 -18.11 1.59 -2.30
CA HIS A 87 -16.95 0.78 -2.63
C HIS A 87 -16.11 0.38 -1.41
N ALA A 88 -16.08 1.19 -0.36
CA ALA A 88 -15.43 0.83 0.90
C ALA A 88 -16.45 0.53 2.00
N LYS A 89 -16.22 -0.53 2.75
CA LYS A 89 -16.95 -0.81 3.99
C LYS A 89 -16.61 0.27 5.03
N GLY A 90 -17.60 0.66 5.83
CA GLY A 90 -17.43 1.71 6.83
C GLY A 90 -16.25 1.44 7.77
N GLY A 91 -15.28 2.37 7.80
CA GLY A 91 -14.06 2.27 8.61
C GLY A 91 -12.88 1.53 7.94
N GLY A 92 -13.04 1.11 6.69
CA GLY A 92 -11.99 0.51 5.86
C GLY A 92 -11.62 1.35 4.65
N LEU A 93 -10.81 0.75 3.78
CA LEU A 93 -10.40 1.25 2.48
C LEU A 93 -10.52 0.12 1.45
N SER A 94 -10.92 0.48 0.25
CA SER A 94 -10.92 -0.41 -0.91
C SER A 94 -9.90 0.11 -1.91
N ILE A 95 -8.95 -0.72 -2.32
CA ILE A 95 -7.87 -0.35 -3.24
C ILE A 95 -7.96 -1.20 -4.50
N SER A 96 -7.98 -0.56 -5.66
CA SER A 96 -7.78 -1.23 -6.95
C SER A 96 -6.41 -0.89 -7.52
N ASN A 97 -5.92 -1.77 -8.40
CA ASN A 97 -4.78 -1.49 -9.27
C ASN A 97 -5.21 -1.71 -10.71
N GLU A 98 -5.37 -0.62 -11.47
CA GLU A 98 -5.89 -0.69 -12.84
C GLU A 98 -4.88 -1.29 -13.83
N ASN A 99 -3.61 -1.48 -13.42
CA ASN A 99 -2.62 -2.19 -14.24
C ASN A 99 -2.78 -3.71 -14.18
N ILE A 100 -3.62 -4.24 -13.28
CA ILE A 100 -3.82 -5.68 -13.08
C ILE A 100 -5.31 -5.97 -13.11
N SER A 101 -5.76 -6.62 -14.20
CA SER A 101 -7.18 -6.88 -14.45
C SER A 101 -7.91 -7.53 -13.28
N ASP A 102 -7.28 -8.49 -12.58
CA ASP A 102 -7.89 -9.17 -11.43
C ASP A 102 -8.20 -8.24 -10.24
N TYR A 103 -7.48 -7.12 -10.13
CA TYR A 103 -7.57 -6.15 -9.03
C TYR A 103 -8.07 -4.77 -9.48
N SER A 104 -8.51 -4.64 -10.74
CA SER A 104 -9.11 -3.43 -11.29
C SER A 104 -10.56 -3.28 -10.84
N ILE A 105 -11.07 -2.03 -10.83
CA ILE A 105 -12.50 -1.77 -10.59
C ILE A 105 -13.38 -2.18 -11.79
N ASP A 106 -12.82 -2.17 -13.00
CA ASP A 106 -13.57 -2.40 -14.25
C ASP A 106 -13.69 -3.90 -14.58
N ASP A 107 -12.58 -4.63 -14.46
CA ASP A 107 -12.49 -6.04 -14.88
C ASP A 107 -12.43 -7.03 -13.71
N GLY A 108 -12.11 -6.57 -12.51
CA GLY A 108 -11.73 -7.40 -11.38
C GLY A 108 -12.47 -7.07 -10.08
N GLN A 109 -11.79 -7.33 -8.96
CA GLN A 109 -12.27 -6.93 -7.65
C GLN A 109 -11.20 -6.12 -6.90
N PRO A 110 -11.49 -4.87 -6.53
CA PRO A 110 -10.68 -4.13 -5.58
C PRO A 110 -10.52 -4.91 -4.27
N GLN A 111 -9.40 -4.69 -3.60
CA GLN A 111 -9.07 -5.36 -2.35
C GLN A 111 -9.42 -4.47 -1.16
N GLU A 112 -10.08 -5.04 -0.17
CA GLU A 112 -10.50 -4.32 1.04
C GLU A 112 -9.49 -4.51 2.17
N PHE A 113 -9.18 -3.41 2.85
CA PHE A 113 -8.32 -3.39 4.03
C PHE A 113 -8.91 -2.49 5.11
N SER A 114 -8.48 -2.66 6.34
CA SER A 114 -8.72 -1.72 7.43
C SER A 114 -7.75 -0.54 7.36
N ILE A 115 -8.17 0.62 7.89
CA ILE A 115 -7.27 1.78 8.05
C ILE A 115 -6.06 1.41 8.93
N SER A 116 -6.23 0.51 9.91
CA SER A 116 -5.14 0.01 10.74
C SER A 116 -4.10 -0.78 9.94
N GLU A 117 -4.52 -1.66 9.02
CA GLU A 117 -3.60 -2.40 8.15
C GLU A 117 -2.83 -1.43 7.26
N PHE A 118 -3.51 -0.47 6.63
CA PHE A 118 -2.86 0.57 5.83
C PHE A 118 -1.79 1.32 6.62
N ARG A 119 -2.12 1.83 7.81
CA ARG A 119 -1.17 2.61 8.62
C ARG A 119 0.03 1.76 9.04
N ALA A 120 -0.18 0.50 9.39
CA ALA A 120 0.88 -0.38 9.81
C ALA A 120 1.83 -0.74 8.65
N VAL A 121 1.30 -0.97 7.45
CA VAL A 121 2.12 -1.14 6.23
C VAL A 121 2.87 0.14 5.88
N ALA A 122 2.22 1.30 5.95
CA ALA A 122 2.84 2.61 5.70
C ALA A 122 3.97 2.92 6.70
N GLU A 123 3.79 2.58 7.98
CA GLU A 123 4.84 2.72 8.99
C GLU A 123 6.02 1.77 8.73
N CYS A 124 5.75 0.51 8.38
CA CYS A 124 6.77 -0.45 7.97
C CYS A 124 7.63 0.10 6.82
N TRP A 125 6.98 0.63 5.78
CA TRP A 125 7.66 1.23 4.64
C TRP A 125 8.49 2.47 5.01
N LYS A 126 7.92 3.39 5.79
CA LYS A 126 8.62 4.60 6.27
C LYS A 126 9.87 4.25 7.07
N ASN A 127 9.77 3.26 7.96
CA ASN A 127 10.90 2.77 8.75
C ASN A 127 11.97 2.14 7.86
N PHE A 128 11.60 1.33 6.87
CA PHE A 128 12.54 0.75 5.93
C PHE A 128 13.25 1.81 5.08
N GLN A 129 12.52 2.81 4.57
CA GLN A 129 13.08 3.95 3.86
C GLN A 129 14.05 4.79 4.71
N LYS A 130 13.83 4.84 6.04
CA LYS A 130 14.77 5.45 6.98
C LYS A 130 16.04 4.60 7.14
N ILE A 131 15.90 3.28 7.29
CA ILE A 131 17.04 2.35 7.35
C ILE A 131 17.92 2.49 6.09
N ILE A 132 17.33 2.52 4.90
CA ILE A 132 18.07 2.72 3.64
C ILE A 132 18.83 4.04 3.66
N ARG A 133 18.20 5.13 4.10
CA ARG A 133 18.85 6.45 4.20
C ARG A 133 20.01 6.49 5.20
N GLU A 134 19.89 5.76 6.31
CA GLU A 134 20.90 5.74 7.37
C GLU A 134 22.06 4.80 7.07
N LYS A 135 21.78 3.64 6.46
CA LYS A 135 22.78 2.58 6.25
C LYS A 135 23.32 2.50 4.82
N GLY A 136 22.60 3.02 3.82
CA GLY A 136 22.88 2.76 2.40
C GLY A 136 22.28 1.43 1.92
N ALA A 137 21.71 1.43 0.72
CA ALA A 137 21.01 0.27 0.16
C ALA A 137 21.95 -0.93 -0.09
N GLU A 138 23.20 -0.66 -0.45
CA GLU A 138 24.23 -1.67 -0.69
C GLU A 138 24.60 -2.46 0.57
N ASN A 139 24.48 -1.85 1.75
CA ASN A 139 24.86 -2.47 3.01
C ASN A 139 23.76 -3.35 3.59
N ILE A 140 22.53 -3.27 3.06
CA ILE A 140 21.39 -4.10 3.47
C ILE A 140 20.87 -4.97 2.32
N LEU A 141 21.65 -5.09 1.23
CA LEU A 141 21.28 -5.89 0.07
C LEU A 141 21.13 -7.36 0.44
N GLY A 142 19.97 -7.95 0.15
CA GLY A 142 19.64 -9.34 0.49
C GLY A 142 19.20 -9.54 1.96
N GLU A 143 19.16 -8.48 2.77
CA GLU A 143 18.50 -8.52 4.07
C GLU A 143 16.99 -8.40 3.91
N ARG A 144 16.25 -9.28 4.59
CA ARG A 144 14.79 -9.28 4.64
C ARG A 144 14.33 -8.83 6.02
N PHE A 145 13.53 -7.78 6.05
CA PHE A 145 12.87 -7.32 7.27
C PHE A 145 11.41 -7.77 7.24
N GLU A 146 11.01 -8.54 8.24
CA GLU A 146 9.67 -9.10 8.35
C GLU A 146 8.88 -8.37 9.45
N THR A 147 7.64 -8.00 9.15
CA THR A 147 6.70 -7.41 10.11
C THR A 147 5.34 -8.12 10.02
N LEU A 148 4.78 -8.51 11.16
CA LEU A 148 3.43 -9.05 11.26
C LEU A 148 2.43 -7.92 11.49
N ILE A 149 1.45 -7.81 10.61
CA ILE A 149 0.37 -6.82 10.66
C ILE A 149 -0.91 -7.54 11.12
N PRO A 150 -1.67 -6.98 12.09
CA PRO A 150 -2.91 -7.57 12.59
C PRO A 150 -3.89 -7.98 11.48
#